data_AF-E6M649-F1
#
_entry.id   AF-E6M649-F1
#
_cell.length_a   1.000
_cell.length_b   1.000
_cell.length_c   1.000
_cell.angle_alpha   90.00
_cell.angle_beta   90.00
_cell.angle_gamma   90.00
#
_symmetry.space_group_name_H-M   'P 1'
#
loop_
_entity.id
_entity.type
_entity.pdbx_description
1 polymer ?
#
loop_
_entity_poly.entity_id
_entity_poly.type
_entity_poly.pdbx_seq_one_letter_code
_entity_poly.pdbx_strand_id
1 'polypeptide(L)'
;MQKLVEGVGSGVLSALRVLLVWRNGALMNDLTDLPNIGSKLAQALIEAGIDTPAKLAEVGSVEAWWRVHPRFTCLHSLLALEGAIQGVPKSLLNQEIRERLRQETLSD
;
A
#
# COMPACT_ATOMS: atom_id res chain seq x y z
N MET A 1 -46.97 -8.95 -26.96
CA MET A 1 -46.45 -8.08 -25.89
C MET A 1 -44.94 -8.03 -26.01
N GLN A 2 -44.44 -6.83 -26.27
CA GLN A 2 -43.07 -6.45 -26.54
C GLN A 2 -42.36 -6.10 -25.22
N LYS A 3 -41.04 -6.37 -25.16
CA LYS A 3 -39.94 -5.74 -24.37
C LYS A 3 -38.85 -6.83 -24.20
N LEU A 4 -37.81 -6.95 -25.04
CA LEU A 4 -36.67 -6.04 -25.33
C LEU A 4 -35.97 -5.48 -24.09
N VAL A 5 -34.82 -6.07 -23.77
CA VAL A 5 -33.52 -5.42 -23.48
C VAL A 5 -32.46 -6.50 -23.79
N GLU A 6 -31.80 -6.55 -24.96
CA GLU A 6 -30.54 -5.86 -25.30
C GLU A 6 -29.56 -5.86 -24.11
N GLY A 7 -28.48 -6.64 -24.11
CA GLY A 7 -27.32 -6.40 -24.95
C GLY A 7 -26.31 -5.54 -24.19
N VAL A 8 -25.29 -6.13 -23.57
CA VAL A 8 -24.06 -5.41 -23.25
C VAL A 8 -22.91 -6.25 -23.76
N GLY A 9 -22.39 -5.81 -24.90
CA GLY A 9 -21.31 -6.45 -25.62
C GLY A 9 -19.94 -6.26 -24.98
N SER A 10 -19.07 -7.18 -25.38
CA SER A 10 -17.63 -7.01 -25.48
C SER A 10 -17.23 -5.62 -25.98
N GLY A 11 -16.34 -4.94 -25.26
CA GLY A 11 -15.56 -3.83 -25.80
C GLY A 11 -15.37 -2.64 -24.87
N VAL A 12 -14.12 -2.48 -24.42
CA VAL A 12 -13.47 -1.22 -24.03
C VAL A 12 -13.89 -0.56 -22.70
N LEU A 13 -13.24 -0.95 -21.61
CA LEU A 13 -12.95 -0.04 -20.49
C LEU A 13 -11.45 -0.05 -20.19
N SER A 14 -10.70 0.58 -21.10
CA SER A 14 -9.40 1.16 -20.79
C SER A 14 -9.65 2.44 -20.00
N ALA A 15 -9.56 2.40 -18.68
CA ALA A 15 -9.05 3.47 -17.80
C ALA A 15 -9.16 3.05 -16.33
N LEU A 16 -8.10 3.35 -15.56
CA LEU A 16 -7.87 3.04 -14.16
C LEU A 16 -9.08 3.24 -13.22
N ARG A 17 -9.36 2.24 -12.35
CA ARG A 17 -9.37 2.35 -10.87
C ARG A 17 -10.03 1.11 -10.25
N VAL A 18 -9.21 0.25 -9.65
CA VAL A 18 -9.49 -0.64 -8.50
C VAL A 18 -10.88 -1.28 -8.50
N LEU A 19 -10.99 -2.50 -9.06
CA LEU A 19 -12.07 -3.41 -8.70
C LEU A 19 -11.91 -3.77 -7.21
N LEU A 20 -12.78 -3.22 -6.35
CA LEU A 20 -13.00 -3.70 -5.00
C LEU A 20 -13.36 -5.20 -5.09
N VAL A 21 -12.53 -6.08 -4.52
CA VAL A 21 -12.85 -7.50 -4.38
C VAL A 21 -13.26 -7.75 -2.93
N TRP A 22 -14.50 -8.20 -2.72
CA TRP A 22 -15.03 -8.57 -1.40
C TRP A 22 -14.80 -10.06 -1.18
N ARG A 23 -14.05 -10.45 -0.14
CA ARG A 23 -13.89 -11.86 0.26
C ARG A 23 -14.11 -11.97 1.76
N ASN A 24 -15.10 -12.77 2.16
CA ASN A 24 -15.41 -13.13 3.56
C ASN A 24 -15.70 -11.95 4.51
N GLY A 25 -16.57 -11.01 4.13
CA GLY A 25 -17.10 -10.05 5.12
C GLY A 25 -16.24 -8.81 5.40
N ALA A 26 -15.02 -8.73 4.88
CA ALA A 26 -14.12 -7.58 5.04
C ALA A 26 -13.73 -6.99 3.68
N LEU A 27 -13.59 -5.66 3.64
CA LEU A 27 -13.02 -4.95 2.49
C LEU A 27 -11.53 -5.32 2.42
N MET A 28 -11.05 -5.80 1.26
CA MET A 28 -9.61 -6.02 0.96
C MET A 28 -8.86 -4.69 0.90
N ASN A 29 -8.83 -3.94 1.98
CA ASN A 29 -8.17 -2.64 2.04
C ASN A 29 -7.62 -2.34 3.44
N ASP A 30 -7.32 -3.38 4.23
CA ASP A 30 -6.65 -3.21 5.51
C ASP A 30 -5.13 -3.16 5.28
N LEU A 31 -4.43 -2.39 6.12
CA LEU A 31 -2.96 -2.26 6.02
C LEU A 31 -2.25 -3.62 6.15
N THR A 32 -2.79 -4.55 6.93
CA THR A 32 -2.22 -5.90 7.09
C THR A 32 -2.39 -6.81 5.88
N ASP A 33 -3.23 -6.42 4.91
CA ASP A 33 -3.35 -7.13 3.64
C ASP A 33 -2.21 -6.76 2.67
N LEU A 34 -1.50 -5.64 2.93
CA LEU A 34 -0.37 -5.23 2.13
C LEU A 34 0.85 -6.12 2.37
N PRO A 35 1.67 -6.38 1.33
CA PRO A 35 2.90 -7.12 1.54
C PRO A 35 3.79 -6.38 2.53
N ASN A 36 4.49 -7.13 3.37
CA ASN A 36 5.46 -6.65 4.35
C ASN A 36 4.89 -5.88 5.56
N ILE A 37 3.57 -5.66 5.65
CA ILE A 37 2.97 -4.98 6.80
C ILE A 37 2.35 -6.00 7.76
N GLY A 38 3.06 -6.26 8.86
CA GLY A 38 2.51 -7.01 9.99
C GLY A 38 1.66 -6.15 10.92
N SER A 39 0.89 -6.79 11.80
CA SER A 39 -0.03 -6.13 12.74
C SER A 39 0.58 -4.98 13.55
N LYS A 40 1.83 -5.13 14.02
CA LYS A 40 2.54 -4.08 14.78
C LYS A 40 2.82 -2.82 13.98
N LEU A 41 3.16 -2.96 12.70
CA LEU A 41 3.44 -1.84 11.81
C LEU A 41 2.13 -1.18 11.38
N ALA A 42 1.11 -1.98 11.04
CA ALA A 42 -0.24 -1.47 10.76
C ALA A 42 -0.79 -0.66 11.93
N GLN A 43 -0.66 -1.16 13.16
CA GLN A 43 -1.11 -0.44 14.35
C GLN A 43 -0.38 0.91 14.53
N ALA A 44 0.94 0.93 14.37
CA ALA A 44 1.70 2.18 14.48
C ALA A 44 1.33 3.18 13.38
N LEU A 45 1.06 2.72 12.16
CA LEU A 45 0.55 3.56 11.07
C LEU A 45 -0.81 4.16 11.42
N ILE A 46 -1.75 3.35 11.94
CA ILE A 46 -3.09 3.82 12.35
C ILE A 46 -2.96 4.88 13.46
N GLU A 47 -2.13 4.64 14.46
CA GLU A 47 -1.86 5.60 15.55
C GLU A 47 -1.20 6.89 15.03
N ALA A 48 -0.39 6.80 13.97
CA ALA A 48 0.18 7.93 13.24
C ALA A 48 -0.80 8.59 12.25
N GLY A 49 -2.08 8.18 12.27
CA GLY A 49 -3.12 8.70 11.40
C GLY A 49 -3.06 8.20 9.96
N ILE A 50 -2.35 7.11 9.66
CA ILE A 50 -2.30 6.43 8.36
C ILE A 50 -3.11 5.14 8.49
N ASP A 51 -4.40 5.19 8.21
CA ASP A 51 -5.36 4.12 8.50
C ASP A 51 -5.77 3.29 7.27
N THR A 52 -5.33 3.68 6.08
CA THR A 52 -5.67 2.99 4.83
C THR A 52 -4.46 2.83 3.91
N PRO A 53 -4.43 1.79 3.05
CA PRO A 53 -3.44 1.65 1.98
C PRO A 53 -3.36 2.88 1.06
N ALA A 54 -4.51 3.48 0.75
CA ALA A 54 -4.55 4.69 -0.08
C ALA A 54 -3.82 5.86 0.59
N LYS A 55 -4.04 6.07 1.88
CA LYS A 55 -3.35 7.10 2.65
C LYS A 55 -1.87 6.81 2.81
N LEU A 56 -1.48 5.55 2.98
CA LEU A 56 -0.06 5.16 2.99
C LEU A 56 0.62 5.50 1.65
N ALA A 57 -0.04 5.20 0.53
CA ALA A 57 0.48 5.53 -0.80
C ALA A 57 0.53 7.05 -1.06
N GLU A 58 -0.45 7.80 -0.57
CA GLU A 58 -0.47 9.27 -0.65
C GLU A 58 0.65 9.92 0.16
N VAL A 59 0.88 9.44 1.38
CA VAL A 59 1.91 9.96 2.29
C VAL A 59 3.32 9.56 1.85
N GLY A 60 3.48 8.36 1.30
CA GLY A 60 4.79 7.83 0.89
C GLY A 60 5.54 7.13 2.03
N SER A 61 6.51 6.30 1.66
CA SER A 61 7.22 5.40 2.58
C SER A 61 8.09 6.14 3.61
N VAL A 62 8.81 7.18 3.18
CA VAL A 62 9.73 7.95 4.04
C VAL A 62 8.98 8.75 5.11
N GLU A 63 7.97 9.52 4.73
CA GLU A 63 7.15 10.28 5.67
C GLU A 63 6.38 9.35 6.62
N ALA A 64 5.79 8.27 6.11
CA ALA A 64 5.13 7.27 6.96
C ALA A 64 6.10 6.66 7.98
N TRP A 65 7.34 6.40 7.57
CA TRP A 65 8.39 5.88 8.44
C TRP A 65 8.75 6.86 9.56
N TRP A 66 8.89 8.15 9.26
CA TRP A 66 9.13 9.19 10.26
C TRP A 66 7.99 9.34 11.25
N ARG A 67 6.73 9.23 10.80
CA ARG A 67 5.57 9.31 11.72
C ARG A 67 5.46 8.14 12.69
N VAL A 68 5.99 6.97 12.33
CA VAL A 68 6.01 5.81 13.25
C VAL A 68 7.31 5.71 14.06
N HIS A 69 8.22 6.67 13.93
CA HIS A 69 9.40 6.80 14.76
C HIS A 69 9.00 7.18 16.21
N PRO A 70 9.69 6.70 17.26
CA PRO A 70 10.86 5.81 17.28
C PRO A 70 10.51 4.32 17.35
N ARG A 71 9.25 3.92 17.13
CA ARG A 71 8.87 2.50 17.22
C ARG A 71 9.48 1.65 16.10
N PHE A 72 9.70 2.26 14.95
CA PHE A 72 10.38 1.65 13.81
C PHE A 72 11.48 2.58 13.33
N THR A 73 12.72 2.09 13.34
CA THR A 73 13.92 2.92 13.12
C THR A 73 14.92 2.30 12.16
N CYS A 74 14.68 1.09 11.67
CA CYS A 74 15.63 0.41 10.81
C CYS A 74 15.23 0.49 9.33
N LEU A 75 16.22 0.50 8.44
CA LEU A 75 16.00 0.47 6.98
C LEU A 75 15.05 -0.66 6.54
N HIS A 76 15.02 -1.80 7.25
CA HIS A 76 14.09 -2.90 6.95
C HIS A 76 12.61 -2.53 7.08
N SER A 77 12.27 -1.59 7.95
CA SER A 77 10.90 -1.08 8.13
C SER A 77 10.54 -0.06 7.05
N LEU A 78 11.46 0.83 6.68
CA LEU A 78 11.28 1.72 5.53
C LEU A 78 11.11 0.94 4.22
N LEU A 79 11.94 -0.08 3.98
CA LEU A 79 11.80 -0.97 2.82
C LEU A 79 10.49 -1.78 2.84
N ALA A 80 9.96 -2.10 4.02
CA ALA A 80 8.67 -2.77 4.12
C ALA A 80 7.52 -1.85 3.68
N LEU A 81 7.55 -0.57 4.07
CA LEU A 81 6.58 0.44 3.64
C LEU A 81 6.66 0.70 2.13
N GLU A 82 7.87 0.81 1.57
CA GLU A 82 8.03 0.96 0.12
C GLU A 82 7.50 -0.25 -0.65
N GLY A 83 7.84 -1.47 -0.20
CA GLY A 83 7.33 -2.70 -0.81
C GLY A 83 5.80 -2.80 -0.72
N ALA A 84 5.21 -2.35 0.39
CA ALA A 84 3.76 -2.27 0.56
C ALA A 84 3.11 -1.33 -0.47
N ILE A 85 3.67 -0.13 -0.66
CA ILE A 85 3.17 0.86 -1.63
C ILE A 85 3.30 0.35 -3.06
N GLN A 86 4.40 -0.34 -3.39
CA GLN A 86 4.62 -0.93 -4.71
C GLN A 86 3.86 -2.24 -4.93
N GLY A 87 3.22 -2.80 -3.90
CA GLY A 87 2.51 -4.08 -3.99
C GLY A 87 3.42 -5.29 -4.20
N VAL A 88 4.69 -5.23 -3.75
CA VAL A 88 5.67 -6.31 -3.92
C VAL A 88 6.35 -6.73 -2.60
N PRO A 89 6.81 -7.98 -2.46
CA PRO A 89 7.74 -8.35 -1.39
C PRO A 89 8.94 -7.42 -1.38
N LYS A 90 9.36 -6.93 -0.21
CA LYS A 90 10.47 -5.97 -0.09
C LYS A 90 11.81 -6.53 -0.60
N SER A 91 11.94 -7.84 -0.78
CA SER A 91 13.09 -8.50 -1.42
C SER A 91 13.19 -8.21 -2.92
N LEU A 92 12.08 -7.83 -3.58
CA LEU A 92 12.03 -7.51 -5.01
C LEU A 92 12.28 -6.04 -5.33
N LEU A 93 12.44 -5.17 -4.32
CA LEU A 93 12.86 -3.79 -4.54
C LEU A 93 14.24 -3.77 -5.20
N ASN A 94 14.37 -2.99 -6.28
CA ASN A 94 15.62 -2.84 -7.01
C ASN A 94 16.68 -2.11 -6.16
N GLN A 95 17.94 -2.22 -6.60
CA GLN A 95 19.07 -1.67 -5.84
C GLN A 95 19.04 -0.14 -5.75
N GLU A 96 18.55 0.55 -6.79
CA GLU A 96 18.44 2.01 -6.83
C GLU A 96 17.50 2.54 -5.74
N ILE A 97 16.31 1.96 -5.61
CA ILE A 97 15.33 2.31 -4.57
C ILE A 97 15.92 2.04 -3.18
N ARG A 98 16.60 0.91 -3.00
CA ARG A 98 17.24 0.58 -1.72
C ARG A 98 18.29 1.59 -1.31
N GLU A 99 19.10 2.04 -2.27
CA GLU A 99 20.14 3.03 -2.00
C GLU A 99 19.53 4.39 -1.69
N ARG A 100 18.57 4.86 -2.50
CA ARG A 100 17.82 6.09 -2.23
C ARG A 100 17.26 6.09 -0.80
N LEU A 101 16.54 5.03 -0.43
CA LEU A 101 15.93 4.92 0.90
C LEU A 101 16.96 4.79 2.02
N ARG A 102 18.14 4.21 1.77
CA ARG A 102 19.24 4.19 2.74
C ARG A 102 19.73 5.60 3.03
N GLN A 103 19.83 6.46 2.01
CA GLN A 103 20.26 7.86 2.19
C GLN A 103 19.24 8.67 3.02
N GLU A 104 17.94 8.40 2.87
CA GLU A 104 16.89 9.01 3.71
C GLU A 104 17.08 8.71 5.20
N THR A 105 17.63 7.53 5.55
CA THR A 105 17.87 7.14 6.96
C THR A 105 19.15 7.72 7.57
N LEU A 106 20.01 8.35 6.75
CA LEU A 106 21.29 8.93 7.18
C LEU A 106 21.24 10.47 7.29
N SER A 107 20.11 11.08 6.95
CA SER A 107 19.97 12.53 6.79
C SER A 107 19.51 13.24 8.08
N ASP A 108 19.91 12.73 9.25
CA ASP A 108 19.64 13.35 10.58
C ASP A 108 20.37 14.68 10.78
#